data_AF-A0A921UBW5-F1
#
_entry.id   AF-A0A921UBW5-F1
#
_cell.length_a   1.000
_cell.length_b   1.000
_cell.length_c   1.000
_cell.angle_alpha   90.00
_cell.angle_beta   90.00
_cell.angle_gamma   90.00
#
_symmetry.space_group_name_H-M   'P 1'
#
loop_
_entity.id
_entity.type
_entity.pdbx_description
1 polymer ?
#
loop_
_entity_poly.entity_id
_entity_poly.type
_entity_poly.pdbx_seq_one_letter_code
_entity_poly.pdbx_strand_id
1 'polypeptide(L)'
;MSSQGGFGTGSPKSFRYPRGGGDFDLESGSPRKGRKPKNPHLETSIVMRIRYFYEAHPVAVALLLLSFGLSVLILLSVYETRFRTMRSGGAWSSDGGEYPFPKLRNLVMVAGHSIYTSSRCGETESENSWFLEPYQKHPGQAATFLAHIKEGVGIVARDEGALLLFSGGETRRDAGPRSEAQSYWAIAESKGWFGNDESVRSRALTEEHARDSFENLLFSVCRFRELTGRYPQNITVVSYDFKEERFAQLHRTALGFPEGRFFFTGTPATPSAREAALKGEAAVRSQFLEDPYGCLGSLHVKRLKRDPFHRTIPYPDGCPELKGLFSYCGPVPYSGHLPWTE
;
A
#
# COMPACT_ATOMS: atom_id res chain seq x y z
N MET A 1 10.89 32.28 67.04
CA MET A 1 12.20 31.84 66.50
C MET A 1 11.89 31.09 65.23
N SER A 2 11.97 31.76 64.08
CA SER A 2 13.12 31.72 63.15
C SER A 2 13.29 30.31 62.59
N SER A 3 13.41 30.00 61.30
CA SER A 3 13.58 30.74 60.04
C SER A 3 13.61 29.64 58.94
N GLN A 4 12.81 29.78 57.88
CA GLN A 4 13.23 29.90 56.47
C GLN A 4 14.19 28.87 55.84
N GLY A 5 13.83 28.49 54.60
CA GLY A 5 14.73 28.03 53.52
C GLY A 5 14.59 26.54 53.20
N GLY A 6 14.35 26.07 51.99
CA GLY A 6 14.29 26.68 50.67
C GLY A 6 14.05 25.55 49.64
N PHE A 7 13.33 25.86 48.56
CA PHE A 7 13.01 24.94 47.48
C PHE A 7 14.25 24.47 46.71
N GLY A 8 14.31 23.18 46.37
CA GLY A 8 15.25 22.61 45.42
C GLY A 8 14.57 21.51 44.60
N THR A 9 14.35 21.79 43.32
CA THR A 9 13.71 20.93 42.31
C THR A 9 14.55 19.69 41.99
N GLY A 10 14.07 18.50 42.35
CA GLY A 10 14.66 17.21 41.96
C GLY A 10 13.91 16.58 40.78
N SER A 11 14.44 16.74 39.56
CA SER A 11 13.99 16.00 38.36
C SER A 11 14.61 14.58 38.35
N PRO A 12 13.88 13.53 37.94
CA PRO A 12 14.38 12.17 37.98
C PRO A 12 15.47 11.92 36.93
N LYS A 13 16.58 11.32 37.37
CA LYS A 13 17.73 10.98 36.51
C LYS A 13 17.32 9.96 35.44
N SER A 14 17.50 10.35 34.18
CA SER A 14 17.42 9.49 33.01
C SER A 14 18.48 8.38 33.06
N PHE A 15 18.06 7.13 32.92
CA PHE A 15 18.95 6.01 32.59
C PHE A 15 19.60 6.28 31.23
N ARG A 16 20.92 6.53 31.21
CA ARG A 16 21.73 6.56 29.98
C ARG A 16 22.45 5.22 29.84
N TYR A 17 22.20 4.55 28.73
CA TYR A 17 22.98 3.40 28.28
C TYR A 17 24.46 3.80 28.08
N PRO A 18 25.44 3.01 28.54
CA PRO A 18 26.81 3.17 28.11
C PRO A 18 26.95 2.74 26.64
N ARG A 19 27.24 3.68 25.75
CA ARG A 19 27.81 3.39 24.42
C ARG A 19 29.25 2.95 24.64
N GLY A 20 29.54 1.67 24.45
CA GLY A 20 30.87 1.11 24.41
C GLY A 20 30.85 -0.16 23.59
N GLY A 21 31.40 -0.10 22.37
CA GLY A 21 31.41 -1.19 21.40
C GLY A 21 32.25 -2.38 21.88
N GLY A 22 31.67 -3.56 21.72
CA GLY A 22 32.29 -4.86 21.85
C GLY A 22 31.25 -5.90 21.45
N ASP A 23 31.47 -6.57 20.33
CA ASP A 23 30.55 -7.60 19.83
C ASP A 23 30.40 -8.70 20.87
N PHE A 24 29.16 -8.89 21.33
CA PHE A 24 28.78 -9.94 22.26
C PHE A 24 28.19 -11.09 21.44
N ASP A 25 29.02 -12.09 21.16
CA ASP A 25 28.60 -13.33 20.52
C ASP A 25 27.85 -14.19 21.54
N LEU A 26 26.56 -14.42 21.28
CA LEU A 26 25.60 -15.02 22.22
C LEU A 26 25.69 -16.57 22.29
N GLU A 27 26.52 -17.21 21.46
CA GLU A 27 26.54 -18.68 21.34
C GLU A 27 27.71 -19.40 22.06
N SER A 28 28.73 -18.72 22.60
CA SER A 28 29.94 -19.41 23.08
C SER A 28 30.33 -19.25 24.56
N GLY A 29 29.56 -18.52 25.37
CA GLY A 29 29.58 -18.66 26.84
C GLY A 29 30.92 -18.52 27.60
N SER A 30 31.96 -17.88 27.04
CA SER A 30 33.26 -17.70 27.72
C SER A 30 33.84 -16.29 27.53
N PRO A 31 34.27 -15.58 28.61
CA PRO A 31 34.74 -14.20 28.49
C PRO A 31 36.22 -14.13 28.07
N ARG A 32 36.50 -13.44 26.95
CA ARG A 32 37.87 -13.01 26.60
C ARG A 32 38.24 -11.71 27.33
N LYS A 33 39.38 -11.71 28.03
CA LYS A 33 39.94 -10.55 28.74
C LYS A 33 40.45 -9.50 27.74
N GLY A 34 39.74 -8.40 27.58
CA GLY A 34 40.18 -7.24 26.79
C GLY A 34 41.36 -6.52 27.44
N ARG A 35 42.48 -6.38 26.71
CA ARG A 35 43.61 -5.51 27.08
C ARG A 35 43.17 -4.05 27.04
N LYS A 36 43.47 -3.28 28.09
CA LYS A 36 43.30 -1.82 28.10
C LYS A 36 44.14 -1.17 26.99
N PRO A 37 43.61 -0.16 26.26
CA PRO A 37 44.43 0.61 25.33
C PRO A 37 45.37 1.52 26.13
N LYS A 38 46.65 1.55 25.72
CA LYS A 38 47.58 2.59 26.15
C LYS A 38 47.15 3.90 25.47
N ASN A 39 47.06 4.99 26.21
CA ASN A 39 46.99 6.33 25.63
C ASN A 39 48.22 6.54 24.75
N PRO A 40 48.09 6.95 23.48
CA PRO A 40 49.25 7.37 22.71
C PRO A 40 49.70 8.69 23.33
N HIS A 41 50.84 8.66 24.00
CA HIS A 41 51.60 9.88 24.22
C HIS A 41 52.04 10.32 22.82
N LEU A 42 51.29 11.24 22.20
CA LEU A 42 51.66 11.83 20.92
C LEU A 42 52.96 12.58 21.17
N GLU A 43 54.08 11.98 20.81
CA GLU A 43 55.39 12.59 20.95
C GLU A 43 55.35 13.95 20.24
N THR A 44 55.63 15.00 20.99
CA THR A 44 55.81 16.39 20.52
C THR A 44 56.72 16.48 19.28
N SER A 45 57.56 15.45 19.06
CA SER A 45 58.37 15.18 17.87
C SER A 45 57.56 15.08 16.56
N ILE A 46 56.41 14.39 16.54
CA ILE A 46 55.63 14.17 15.32
C ILE A 46 54.92 15.46 14.91
N VAL A 47 54.34 16.19 15.87
CA VAL A 47 53.67 17.48 15.63
C VAL A 47 54.67 18.53 15.12
N MET A 48 55.87 18.57 15.70
CA MET A 48 56.96 19.44 15.22
C MET A 48 57.45 19.06 13.82
N ARG A 49 57.57 17.76 13.51
CA ARG A 49 57.93 17.29 12.15
C ARG A 49 56.88 17.62 11.10
N ILE A 50 55.61 17.48 11.47
CA ILE A 50 54.48 17.87 10.62
C ILE A 50 54.55 19.38 10.37
N ARG A 51 54.71 20.20 11.41
CA ARG A 51 54.83 21.66 11.29
C ARG A 51 56.02 22.08 10.42
N TYR A 52 57.19 21.47 10.62
CA TYR A 52 58.37 21.72 9.78
C TYR A 52 58.14 21.35 8.31
N PHE A 53 57.42 20.25 8.04
CA PHE A 53 57.06 19.85 6.69
C PHE A 53 56.12 20.87 6.01
N TYR A 54 55.15 21.41 6.78
CA TYR A 54 54.25 22.48 6.33
C TYR A 54 55.00 23.80 6.03
N GLU A 55 55.99 24.16 6.85
CA GLU A 55 56.80 25.37 6.67
C GLU A 55 57.83 25.22 5.53
N ALA A 56 58.40 24.04 5.33
CA ALA A 56 59.43 23.79 4.31
C ALA A 56 58.89 23.49 2.90
N HIS A 57 57.66 22.97 2.78
CA HIS A 57 57.09 22.56 1.49
C HIS A 57 55.67 23.12 1.26
N PRO A 58 55.49 24.46 1.26
CA PRO A 58 54.17 25.09 1.12
C PRO A 58 53.46 24.69 -0.18
N VAL A 59 54.21 24.46 -1.25
CA VAL A 59 53.67 24.03 -2.56
C VAL A 59 53.17 22.58 -2.50
N ALA A 60 53.90 21.66 -1.86
CA ALA A 60 53.49 20.26 -1.76
C ALA A 60 52.22 20.11 -0.91
N VAL A 61 52.12 20.90 0.16
CA VAL A 61 50.90 20.99 0.97
C VAL A 61 49.73 21.53 0.17
N ALA A 62 49.94 22.63 -0.57
CA ALA A 62 48.89 23.20 -1.42
C ALA A 62 48.37 22.18 -2.44
N LEU A 63 49.27 21.39 -3.05
CA LEU A 63 48.91 20.32 -3.99
C LEU A 63 48.12 19.18 -3.33
N LEU A 64 48.46 18.80 -2.09
CA LEU A 64 47.71 17.80 -1.32
C LEU A 64 46.32 18.29 -0.91
N LEU A 65 46.19 19.56 -0.52
CA LEU A 65 44.88 20.16 -0.21
C LEU A 65 44.03 20.31 -1.48
N LEU A 66 44.63 20.67 -2.61
CA LEU A 66 43.97 20.71 -3.92
C LEU A 66 43.50 19.33 -4.36
N SER A 67 44.32 18.29 -4.22
CA SER A 67 43.94 16.93 -4.61
C SER A 67 42.83 16.38 -3.70
N PHE A 68 42.88 16.67 -2.40
CA PHE A 68 41.81 16.33 -1.47
C PHE A 68 40.51 17.07 -1.80
N GLY A 69 40.59 18.38 -2.04
CA GLY A 69 39.45 19.20 -2.46
C GLY A 69 38.82 18.71 -3.76
N LEU A 70 39.64 18.38 -4.77
CA LEU A 70 39.18 17.81 -6.04
C LEU A 70 38.51 16.45 -5.84
N SER A 71 39.06 15.60 -4.97
CA SER A 71 38.48 14.29 -4.64
C SER A 71 37.11 14.43 -3.96
N VAL A 72 36.95 15.39 -3.04
CA VAL A 72 35.66 15.69 -2.40
C VAL A 72 34.66 16.23 -3.43
N LEU A 73 35.09 17.12 -4.34
CA LEU A 73 34.23 17.64 -5.40
C LEU A 73 33.78 16.55 -6.38
N ILE A 74 34.66 15.60 -6.73
CA ILE A 74 34.32 14.45 -7.56
C ILE A 74 33.33 13.53 -6.81
N LEU A 75 33.55 13.26 -5.52
CA LEU A 75 32.62 12.48 -4.70
C LEU A 75 31.24 13.15 -4.60
N LEU A 76 31.19 14.46 -4.36
CA LEU A 76 29.95 15.22 -4.33
C LEU A 76 29.27 15.25 -5.71
N SER A 77 30.02 15.40 -6.79
CA SER A 77 29.51 15.36 -8.17
C SER A 77 28.95 13.97 -8.52
N VAL A 78 29.64 12.89 -8.16
CA VAL A 78 29.16 11.51 -8.37
C VAL A 78 27.93 11.25 -7.49
N TYR A 79 27.92 11.73 -6.25
CA TYR A 79 26.77 11.60 -5.35
C TYR A 79 25.57 12.40 -5.86
N GLU A 80 25.78 13.64 -6.31
CA GLU A 80 24.75 14.48 -6.89
C GLU A 80 24.28 13.91 -8.23
N THR A 81 25.16 13.35 -9.06
CA THR A 81 24.81 12.67 -10.30
C THR A 81 23.98 11.43 -10.00
N ARG A 82 24.38 10.58 -9.04
CA ARG A 82 23.59 9.41 -8.60
C ARG A 82 22.24 9.83 -8.03
N PHE A 83 22.20 10.88 -7.21
CA PHE A 83 20.97 11.43 -6.64
C PHE A 83 20.07 12.04 -7.71
N ARG A 84 20.65 12.70 -8.71
CA ARG A 84 19.94 13.28 -9.86
C ARG A 84 19.50 12.20 -10.85
N THR A 85 20.23 11.09 -11.03
CA THR A 85 19.77 9.90 -11.76
C THR A 85 18.62 9.21 -11.02
N MET A 86 18.68 9.16 -9.68
CA MET A 86 17.62 8.63 -8.82
C MET A 86 16.36 9.52 -8.82
N ARG A 87 16.53 10.84 -8.93
CA ARG A 87 15.44 11.83 -9.07
C ARG A 87 14.93 11.96 -10.51
N SER A 88 15.79 11.71 -11.51
CA SER A 88 15.46 11.65 -12.94
C SER A 88 14.81 10.33 -13.34
N GLY A 89 14.88 9.29 -12.49
CA GLY A 89 14.03 8.10 -12.59
C GLY A 89 12.55 8.37 -12.27
N GLY A 90 12.20 9.61 -11.90
CA GLY A 90 10.85 10.07 -11.56
C GLY A 90 10.12 10.85 -12.65
N ALA A 91 10.62 10.87 -13.88
CA ALA A 91 9.83 11.26 -15.04
C ALA A 91 9.57 10.02 -15.89
N TRP A 92 8.63 9.19 -15.44
CA TRP A 92 8.04 8.13 -16.27
C TRP A 92 7.34 8.80 -17.44
N SER A 93 8.11 9.05 -18.49
CA SER A 93 7.61 9.43 -19.80
C SER A 93 6.95 8.17 -20.34
N SER A 94 5.63 8.07 -20.16
CA SER A 94 4.81 6.92 -20.52
C SER A 94 4.63 6.76 -22.04
N ASP A 95 5.68 6.98 -22.83
CA ASP A 95 5.58 7.03 -24.30
C ASP A 95 6.53 6.06 -25.03
N GLY A 96 7.05 5.04 -24.33
CA GLY A 96 7.94 4.06 -24.96
C GLY A 96 8.00 2.66 -24.34
N GLY A 97 7.27 2.40 -23.25
CA GLY A 97 7.17 1.08 -22.65
C GLY A 97 5.90 0.37 -23.11
N GLU A 98 6.04 -0.86 -23.63
CA GLU A 98 4.88 -1.70 -23.94
C GLU A 98 4.14 -2.03 -22.63
N TYR A 99 2.85 -1.67 -22.55
CA TYR A 99 2.02 -2.03 -21.41
C TYR A 99 1.85 -3.56 -21.35
N PRO A 100 1.80 -4.20 -20.16
CA PRO A 100 1.70 -5.66 -20.06
C PRO A 100 0.44 -6.26 -20.70
N PHE A 101 -0.68 -5.52 -20.70
CA PHE A 101 -1.98 -6.00 -21.17
C PHE A 101 -2.67 -5.01 -22.12
N PRO A 102 -2.03 -4.60 -23.24
CA PRO A 102 -2.46 -3.45 -24.02
C PRO A 102 -3.75 -3.70 -24.81
N LYS A 103 -4.15 -4.96 -24.95
CA LYS A 103 -5.35 -5.39 -25.70
C LYS A 103 -6.60 -5.51 -24.84
N LEU A 104 -6.47 -5.58 -23.51
CA LEU A 104 -7.62 -5.72 -22.61
C LEU A 104 -8.37 -4.39 -22.51
N ARG A 105 -9.70 -4.48 -22.46
CA ARG A 105 -10.61 -3.31 -22.50
C ARG A 105 -11.63 -3.31 -21.38
N ASN A 106 -11.95 -4.47 -20.80
CA ASN A 106 -12.99 -4.59 -19.78
C ASN A 106 -12.37 -4.87 -18.40
N LEU A 107 -12.81 -4.14 -17.39
CA LEU A 107 -12.42 -4.38 -16.00
C LEU A 107 -13.48 -5.25 -15.32
N VAL A 108 -13.09 -6.40 -14.78
CA VAL A 108 -13.87 -7.16 -13.81
C VAL A 108 -13.24 -6.99 -12.44
N MET A 109 -13.91 -6.26 -11.56
CA MET A 109 -13.45 -5.99 -10.20
C MET A 109 -14.19 -6.88 -9.21
N VAL A 110 -13.47 -7.68 -8.42
CA VAL A 110 -14.06 -8.43 -7.30
C VAL A 110 -13.70 -7.73 -5.99
N ALA A 111 -14.72 -7.25 -5.27
CA ALA A 111 -14.52 -6.55 -4.01
C ALA A 111 -14.13 -7.51 -2.88
N GLY A 112 -13.02 -7.22 -2.22
CA GLY A 112 -12.60 -7.88 -0.99
C GLY A 112 -13.55 -7.60 0.16
N HIS A 113 -13.81 -8.62 0.98
CA HIS A 113 -14.63 -8.50 2.18
C HIS A 113 -14.02 -9.13 3.43
N SER A 114 -12.95 -9.90 3.29
CA SER A 114 -12.25 -10.58 4.39
C SER A 114 -10.90 -11.12 3.91
N ILE A 115 -10.00 -11.37 4.85
CA ILE A 115 -8.66 -11.89 4.60
C ILE A 115 -8.64 -13.38 4.91
N TYR A 116 -8.06 -14.19 4.04
CA TYR A 116 -7.83 -15.61 4.30
C TYR A 116 -6.53 -15.77 5.09
N THR A 117 -6.61 -16.38 6.26
CA THR A 117 -5.52 -16.43 7.25
C THR A 117 -5.08 -17.83 7.62
N SER A 118 -5.68 -18.88 7.05
CA SER A 118 -5.31 -20.25 7.34
C SER A 118 -3.83 -20.52 6.98
N SER A 119 -3.10 -21.07 7.94
CA SER A 119 -1.69 -21.47 7.78
C SER A 119 -1.51 -22.84 7.12
N ARG A 120 -2.59 -23.62 7.01
CA ARG A 120 -2.53 -25.03 6.57
C ARG A 120 -2.90 -25.26 5.11
N CYS A 121 -3.03 -24.21 4.30
CA CYS A 121 -3.40 -24.32 2.87
C CYS A 121 -4.59 -25.28 2.66
N GLY A 122 -5.77 -24.95 3.20
CA GLY A 122 -6.96 -25.81 3.15
C GLY A 122 -8.14 -25.22 3.92
N GLU A 123 -9.29 -25.89 3.85
CA GLU A 123 -10.53 -25.50 4.56
C GLU A 123 -11.01 -24.07 4.23
N THR A 124 -10.91 -23.66 2.97
CA THR A 124 -11.36 -22.32 2.52
C THR A 124 -12.84 -22.05 2.79
N GLU A 125 -13.64 -23.11 2.98
CA GLU A 125 -15.07 -23.04 3.30
C GLU A 125 -15.34 -22.90 4.80
N SER A 126 -14.33 -23.07 5.65
CA SER A 126 -14.42 -22.90 7.10
C SER A 126 -14.27 -21.44 7.48
N GLU A 127 -15.21 -20.90 8.27
CA GLU A 127 -15.12 -19.54 8.82
C GLU A 127 -13.84 -19.31 9.63
N ASN A 128 -13.26 -20.35 10.24
CA ASN A 128 -12.02 -20.26 11.02
C ASN A 128 -10.78 -19.99 10.16
N SER A 129 -10.87 -20.22 8.85
CA SER A 129 -9.81 -19.94 7.89
C SER A 129 -9.76 -18.47 7.48
N TRP A 130 -10.71 -17.64 7.93
CA TRP A 130 -10.86 -16.25 7.56
C TRP A 130 -10.76 -15.33 8.77
N PHE A 131 -10.18 -14.16 8.58
CA PHE A 131 -10.22 -13.09 9.56
C PHE A 131 -11.57 -12.35 9.49
N LEU A 132 -12.53 -12.78 10.31
CA LEU A 132 -13.90 -12.27 10.31
C LEU A 132 -14.13 -11.21 11.39
N GLU A 133 -14.78 -10.11 11.00
CA GLU A 133 -15.39 -9.18 11.96
C GLU A 133 -16.54 -9.83 12.73
N PRO A 134 -16.92 -9.31 13.92
CA PRO A 134 -18.02 -9.87 14.71
C PRO A 134 -19.32 -10.08 13.93
N TYR A 135 -19.69 -9.15 13.05
CA TYR A 135 -20.91 -9.26 12.24
C TYR A 135 -20.80 -10.28 11.09
N GLN A 136 -19.59 -10.71 10.74
CA GLN A 136 -19.32 -11.71 9.70
C GLN A 136 -19.24 -13.14 10.28
N LYS A 137 -19.22 -13.29 11.61
CA LYS A 137 -19.11 -14.59 12.29
C LYS A 137 -20.44 -15.32 12.32
N HIS A 138 -20.86 -15.83 11.17
CA HIS A 138 -22.03 -16.68 11.03
C HIS A 138 -21.79 -17.78 9.99
N PRO A 139 -22.51 -18.92 10.07
CA PRO A 139 -22.35 -20.00 9.10
C PRO A 139 -22.62 -19.55 7.67
N GLY A 140 -21.81 -20.05 6.73
CA GLY A 140 -21.91 -19.81 5.30
C GLY A 140 -21.21 -18.55 4.80
N GLN A 141 -20.62 -17.75 5.70
CA GLN A 141 -19.96 -16.50 5.31
C GLN A 141 -18.74 -16.75 4.40
N ALA A 142 -17.94 -17.76 4.74
CA ALA A 142 -16.80 -18.17 3.92
C ALA A 142 -17.24 -18.58 2.50
N ALA A 143 -18.34 -19.33 2.40
CA ALA A 143 -18.91 -19.74 1.11
C ALA A 143 -19.34 -18.53 0.25
N THR A 144 -19.84 -17.44 0.85
CA THR A 144 -20.15 -16.23 0.09
C THR A 144 -18.88 -15.57 -0.48
N PHE A 145 -17.78 -15.52 0.27
CA PHE A 145 -16.51 -15.00 -0.27
C PHE A 145 -16.00 -15.84 -1.45
N LEU A 146 -16.08 -17.16 -1.32
CA LEU A 146 -15.77 -18.09 -2.40
C LEU A 146 -16.66 -17.88 -3.63
N ALA A 147 -17.95 -17.57 -3.43
CA ALA A 147 -18.86 -17.25 -4.52
C ALA A 147 -18.44 -15.98 -5.28
N HIS A 148 -18.04 -14.90 -4.58
CA HIS A 148 -17.52 -13.69 -5.24
C HIS A 148 -16.32 -14.01 -6.13
N ILE A 149 -15.36 -14.78 -5.60
CA ILE A 149 -14.13 -15.14 -6.31
C ILE A 149 -14.47 -15.96 -7.56
N LYS A 150 -15.28 -17.00 -7.40
CA LYS A 150 -15.66 -17.90 -8.49
C LYS A 150 -16.46 -17.16 -9.57
N GLU A 151 -17.34 -16.24 -9.19
CA GLU A 151 -18.12 -15.45 -10.13
C GLU A 151 -17.22 -14.52 -10.97
N GLY A 152 -16.31 -13.79 -10.34
CA GLY A 152 -15.36 -12.92 -11.05
C GLY A 152 -14.48 -13.69 -12.04
N VAL A 153 -13.96 -14.84 -11.63
CA VAL A 153 -13.21 -15.75 -12.53
C VAL A 153 -14.09 -16.23 -13.68
N GLY A 154 -15.34 -16.63 -13.40
CA GLY A 154 -16.28 -17.07 -14.42
C GLY A 154 -16.63 -16.01 -15.45
N ILE A 155 -16.73 -14.74 -15.05
CA ILE A 155 -16.97 -13.61 -15.97
C ILE A 155 -15.77 -13.44 -16.92
N VAL A 156 -14.55 -13.39 -16.39
CA VAL A 156 -13.34 -13.22 -17.22
C VAL A 156 -13.04 -14.43 -18.10
N ALA A 157 -13.44 -15.64 -17.69
CA ALA A 157 -13.37 -16.82 -18.54
C ALA A 157 -14.27 -16.75 -19.79
N ARG A 158 -15.32 -15.91 -19.76
CA ARG A 158 -16.24 -15.69 -20.89
C ARG A 158 -15.91 -14.44 -21.73
N ASP A 159 -14.93 -13.66 -21.30
CA ASP A 159 -14.50 -12.41 -21.95
C ASP A 159 -12.97 -12.36 -22.06
N GLU A 160 -12.46 -12.71 -23.25
CA GLU A 160 -11.02 -12.68 -23.54
C GLU A 160 -10.44 -11.25 -23.47
N GLY A 161 -11.28 -10.22 -23.60
CA GLY A 161 -10.90 -8.80 -23.48
C GLY A 161 -10.94 -8.28 -22.05
N ALA A 162 -11.30 -9.10 -21.06
CA ALA A 162 -11.38 -8.70 -19.66
C ALA A 162 -10.09 -8.93 -18.86
N LEU A 163 -9.85 -8.02 -17.94
CA LEU A 163 -8.85 -8.10 -16.87
C LEU A 163 -9.58 -8.30 -15.53
N LEU A 164 -9.22 -9.34 -14.79
CA LEU A 164 -9.71 -9.57 -13.44
C LEU A 164 -8.81 -8.85 -12.43
N LEU A 165 -9.41 -8.00 -11.60
CA LEU A 165 -8.76 -7.42 -10.42
C LEU A 165 -9.53 -7.83 -9.16
N PHE A 166 -8.88 -8.63 -8.31
CA PHE A 166 -9.30 -8.73 -6.91
C PHE A 166 -8.83 -7.45 -6.19
N SER A 167 -9.74 -6.73 -5.55
CA SER A 167 -9.43 -5.43 -4.92
C SER A 167 -9.68 -5.45 -3.42
N GLY A 168 -8.74 -4.89 -2.67
CA GLY A 168 -8.84 -4.76 -1.21
C GLY A 168 -7.48 -4.94 -0.54
N GLY A 169 -7.12 -4.00 0.32
CA GLY A 169 -5.79 -3.93 0.92
C GLY A 169 -5.62 -4.65 2.26
N GLU A 170 -4.48 -4.39 2.90
CA GLU A 170 -4.11 -4.93 4.21
C GLU A 170 -4.85 -4.21 5.35
N THR A 171 -6.17 -4.34 5.41
CA THR A 171 -7.02 -3.47 6.27
C THR A 171 -7.07 -3.88 7.74
N ARG A 172 -6.46 -5.01 8.13
CA ARG A 172 -6.60 -5.63 9.45
C ARG A 172 -5.25 -5.96 10.08
N ARG A 173 -4.89 -5.26 11.15
CA ARG A 173 -3.63 -5.46 11.88
C ARG A 173 -3.45 -6.91 12.33
N ASP A 174 -4.50 -7.50 12.89
CA ASP A 174 -4.44 -8.83 13.51
C ASP A 174 -4.51 -9.97 12.49
N ALA A 175 -4.80 -9.68 11.22
CA ALA A 175 -4.70 -10.66 10.13
C ALA A 175 -3.25 -10.82 9.58
N GLY A 176 -2.35 -9.92 9.99
CA GLY A 176 -1.00 -9.80 9.44
C GLY A 176 -0.96 -9.01 8.13
N PRO A 177 0.23 -8.89 7.50
CA PRO A 177 0.43 -8.13 6.27
C PRO A 177 -0.09 -8.91 5.05
N ARG A 178 -1.39 -9.15 5.02
CA ARG A 178 -2.09 -9.87 3.95
C ARG A 178 -3.23 -9.01 3.45
N SER A 179 -3.27 -8.79 2.14
CA SER A 179 -4.37 -8.06 1.52
C SER A 179 -5.57 -8.96 1.26
N GLU A 180 -6.77 -8.38 1.24
CA GLU A 180 -7.99 -9.07 0.82
C GLU A 180 -7.85 -9.56 -0.63
N ALA A 181 -7.24 -8.74 -1.50
CA ALA A 181 -6.97 -9.06 -2.89
C ALA A 181 -6.05 -10.28 -3.08
N GLN A 182 -4.90 -10.32 -2.40
CA GLN A 182 -3.99 -11.48 -2.45
C GLN A 182 -4.67 -12.75 -1.95
N SER A 183 -5.45 -12.63 -0.87
CA SER A 183 -6.20 -13.75 -0.31
C SER A 183 -7.13 -14.37 -1.35
N TYR A 184 -7.87 -13.54 -2.08
CA TYR A 184 -8.84 -13.98 -3.08
C TYR A 184 -8.15 -14.63 -4.29
N TRP A 185 -7.06 -14.02 -4.78
CA TRP A 185 -6.27 -14.57 -5.88
C TRP A 185 -5.65 -15.92 -5.52
N ALA A 186 -5.06 -16.05 -4.34
CA ALA A 186 -4.44 -17.30 -3.88
C ALA A 186 -5.47 -18.42 -3.71
N ILE A 187 -6.69 -18.09 -3.26
CA ILE A 187 -7.80 -19.05 -3.20
C ILE A 187 -8.18 -19.52 -4.60
N ALA A 188 -8.38 -18.60 -5.55
CA ALA A 188 -8.70 -18.96 -6.93
C ALA A 188 -7.65 -19.89 -7.55
N GLU A 189 -6.36 -19.63 -7.29
CA GLU A 189 -5.26 -20.50 -7.71
C GLU A 189 -5.33 -21.87 -7.05
N SER A 190 -5.39 -21.94 -5.71
CA SER A 190 -5.42 -23.21 -4.97
C SER A 190 -6.63 -24.10 -5.29
N LYS A 191 -7.75 -23.49 -5.70
CA LYS A 191 -8.96 -24.20 -6.13
C LYS A 191 -8.91 -24.61 -7.61
N GLY A 192 -7.87 -24.21 -8.35
CA GLY A 192 -7.75 -24.45 -9.79
C GLY A 192 -8.84 -23.74 -10.61
N TRP A 193 -9.42 -22.65 -10.10
CA TRP A 193 -10.56 -22.00 -10.75
C TRP A 193 -10.22 -21.23 -12.01
N PHE A 194 -8.96 -20.83 -12.16
CA PHE A 194 -8.49 -20.27 -13.44
C PHE A 194 -8.54 -21.29 -14.58
N GLY A 195 -8.71 -22.59 -14.27
CA GLY A 195 -8.77 -23.68 -15.24
C GLY A 195 -7.40 -24.02 -15.83
N ASN A 196 -7.42 -24.91 -16.83
CA ASN A 196 -6.23 -25.22 -17.64
C ASN A 196 -5.96 -24.15 -18.71
N ASP A 197 -6.87 -23.18 -18.84
CA ASP A 197 -6.69 -22.05 -19.73
C ASP A 197 -5.80 -21.00 -19.05
N GLU A 198 -4.50 -21.07 -19.37
CA GLU A 198 -3.51 -20.06 -18.98
C GLU A 198 -3.96 -18.63 -19.31
N SER A 199 -4.94 -18.45 -20.22
CA SER A 199 -5.48 -17.14 -20.55
C SER A 199 -6.13 -16.44 -19.35
N VAL A 200 -6.93 -17.12 -18.52
CA VAL A 200 -7.62 -16.44 -17.40
C VAL A 200 -6.62 -16.13 -16.30
N ARG A 201 -5.75 -17.10 -15.98
CA ARG A 201 -4.71 -16.93 -14.96
C ARG A 201 -3.78 -15.76 -15.29
N SER A 202 -3.32 -15.65 -16.54
CA SER A 202 -2.42 -14.58 -16.98
C SER A 202 -3.06 -13.19 -16.93
N ARG A 203 -4.39 -13.10 -16.92
CA ARG A 203 -5.17 -11.85 -16.89
C ARG A 203 -5.90 -11.63 -15.55
N ALA A 204 -5.47 -12.32 -14.49
CA ALA A 204 -5.99 -12.16 -13.14
C ALA A 204 -4.91 -11.58 -12.20
N LEU A 205 -5.14 -10.37 -11.71
CA LEU A 205 -4.20 -9.63 -10.86
C LEU A 205 -4.89 -9.08 -9.60
N THR A 206 -4.12 -8.36 -8.79
CA THR A 206 -4.54 -7.76 -7.53
C THR A 206 -4.45 -6.23 -7.55
N GLU A 207 -5.36 -5.60 -6.80
CA GLU A 207 -5.29 -4.22 -6.35
C GLU A 207 -5.31 -4.26 -4.81
N GLU A 208 -4.20 -3.87 -4.18
CA GLU A 208 -3.92 -4.21 -2.78
C GLU A 208 -3.93 -3.03 -1.81
N HIS A 209 -4.47 -1.89 -2.23
CA HIS A 209 -4.41 -0.65 -1.47
C HIS A 209 -5.78 -0.11 -1.07
N ALA A 210 -6.87 -0.61 -1.65
CA ALA A 210 -8.21 -0.12 -1.30
C ALA A 210 -8.60 -0.42 0.15
N ARG A 211 -9.09 0.60 0.86
CA ARG A 211 -9.51 0.52 2.27
C ARG A 211 -11.02 0.59 2.45
N ASP A 212 -11.76 0.98 1.43
CA ASP A 212 -13.22 0.96 1.40
C ASP A 212 -13.76 0.65 0.00
N SER A 213 -15.09 0.57 -0.13
CA SER A 213 -15.76 0.21 -1.39
C SER A 213 -15.59 1.24 -2.51
N PHE A 214 -15.39 2.52 -2.20
CA PHE A 214 -15.16 3.53 -3.23
C PHE A 214 -13.72 3.42 -3.74
N GLU A 215 -12.75 3.27 -2.83
CA GLU A 215 -11.36 3.01 -3.20
C GLU A 215 -11.22 1.70 -3.97
N ASN A 216 -11.99 0.66 -3.64
CA ASN A 216 -11.99 -0.59 -4.40
C ASN A 216 -12.22 -0.31 -5.90
N LEU A 217 -13.25 0.49 -6.20
CA LEU A 217 -13.59 0.86 -7.57
C LEU A 217 -12.54 1.79 -8.20
N LEU A 218 -12.26 2.92 -7.54
CA LEU A 218 -11.37 3.95 -8.06
C LEU A 218 -9.94 3.41 -8.29
N PHE A 219 -9.41 2.66 -7.33
CA PHE A 219 -8.06 2.11 -7.41
C PHE A 219 -7.98 1.00 -8.44
N SER A 220 -9.03 0.18 -8.62
CA SER A 220 -9.06 -0.82 -9.69
C SER A 220 -9.08 -0.20 -11.08
N VAL A 221 -9.77 0.94 -11.26
CA VAL A 221 -9.73 1.72 -12.51
C VAL A 221 -8.32 2.25 -12.77
N CYS A 222 -7.67 2.79 -11.75
CA CYS A 222 -6.29 3.27 -11.86
C CYS A 222 -5.31 2.12 -12.17
N ARG A 223 -5.45 0.98 -11.47
CA ARG A 223 -4.64 -0.22 -11.69
C ARG A 223 -4.83 -0.79 -13.09
N PHE A 224 -6.05 -0.77 -13.61
CA PHE A 224 -6.33 -1.15 -14.99
C PHE A 224 -5.57 -0.25 -15.98
N ARG A 225 -5.54 1.07 -15.75
CA ARG A 225 -4.81 2.03 -16.58
C ARG A 225 -3.29 1.83 -16.55
N GLU A 226 -2.72 1.48 -15.40
CA GLU A 226 -1.30 1.12 -15.26
C GLU A 226 -0.94 -0.12 -16.09
N LEU A 227 -1.84 -1.10 -16.11
CA LEU A 227 -1.61 -2.41 -16.73
C LEU A 227 -1.87 -2.44 -18.23
N THR A 228 -2.80 -1.62 -18.72
CA THR A 228 -3.31 -1.70 -20.11
C THR A 228 -2.99 -0.47 -20.96
N GLY A 229 -2.54 0.63 -20.34
CA GLY A 229 -2.31 1.88 -21.04
C GLY A 229 -3.55 2.70 -21.35
N ARG A 230 -4.73 2.21 -21.00
CA ARG A 230 -6.03 2.84 -21.29
C ARG A 230 -6.98 2.69 -20.11
N TYR A 231 -8.02 3.53 -20.06
CA TYR A 231 -9.10 3.36 -19.09
C TYR A 231 -10.07 2.26 -19.56
N PRO A 232 -10.77 1.58 -18.64
CA PRO A 232 -11.68 0.50 -19.01
C PRO A 232 -12.85 1.03 -19.84
N GLN A 233 -13.17 0.31 -20.91
CA GLN A 233 -14.37 0.54 -21.71
C GLN A 233 -15.60 0.12 -20.90
N ASN A 234 -15.59 -1.05 -20.26
CA ASN A 234 -16.66 -1.50 -19.38
C ASN A 234 -16.10 -1.85 -18.00
N ILE A 235 -16.91 -1.63 -16.96
CA ILE A 235 -16.60 -2.06 -15.60
C ILE A 235 -17.69 -3.02 -15.14
N THR A 236 -17.31 -4.21 -14.69
CA THR A 236 -18.20 -5.15 -14.01
C THR A 236 -17.72 -5.33 -12.57
N VAL A 237 -18.55 -4.98 -11.60
CA VAL A 237 -18.24 -5.17 -10.18
C VAL A 237 -18.91 -6.45 -9.67
N VAL A 238 -18.15 -7.29 -8.99
CA VAL A 238 -18.63 -8.46 -8.26
C VAL A 238 -18.53 -8.19 -6.77
N SER A 239 -19.67 -8.22 -6.07
CA SER A 239 -19.74 -8.04 -4.62
C SER A 239 -21.06 -8.65 -4.09
N TYR A 240 -21.44 -8.31 -2.87
CA TYR A 240 -22.74 -8.68 -2.32
C TYR A 240 -23.88 -8.02 -3.09
N ASP A 241 -24.96 -8.77 -3.32
CA ASP A 241 -26.20 -8.29 -3.97
C ASP A 241 -26.76 -7.01 -3.33
N PHE A 242 -26.82 -6.97 -1.99
CA PHE A 242 -27.33 -5.82 -1.27
C PHE A 242 -26.49 -4.54 -1.46
N LYS A 243 -25.26 -4.62 -1.99
CA LYS A 243 -24.37 -3.48 -2.23
C LYS A 243 -24.52 -2.87 -3.63
N GLU A 244 -25.35 -3.47 -4.49
CA GLU A 244 -25.51 -3.05 -5.89
C GLU A 244 -25.77 -1.56 -6.01
N GLU A 245 -26.77 -1.04 -5.30
CA GLU A 245 -27.13 0.38 -5.39
C GLU A 245 -25.99 1.30 -4.96
N ARG A 246 -25.21 0.93 -3.94
CA ARG A 246 -24.05 1.73 -3.54
C ARG A 246 -22.99 1.79 -4.64
N PHE A 247 -22.71 0.68 -5.31
CA PHE A 247 -21.73 0.66 -6.40
C PHE A 247 -22.26 1.31 -7.67
N ALA A 248 -23.43 0.85 -8.15
CA ALA A 248 -24.00 1.23 -9.43
C ALA A 248 -24.58 2.65 -9.44
N GLN A 249 -25.07 3.16 -8.30
CA GLN A 249 -25.67 4.50 -8.24
C GLN A 249 -24.78 5.52 -7.55
N LEU A 250 -24.18 5.20 -6.40
CA LEU A 250 -23.38 6.18 -5.67
C LEU A 250 -21.93 6.23 -6.18
N HIS A 251 -21.19 5.12 -6.08
CA HIS A 251 -19.75 5.09 -6.43
C HIS A 251 -19.51 5.34 -7.91
N ARG A 252 -20.31 4.74 -8.79
CA ARG A 252 -20.25 5.01 -10.24
C ARG A 252 -20.47 6.50 -10.55
N THR A 253 -21.47 7.12 -9.92
CA THR A 253 -21.77 8.54 -10.12
C THR A 253 -20.66 9.44 -9.56
N ALA A 254 -20.12 9.12 -8.39
CA ALA A 254 -18.98 9.83 -7.80
C ALA A 254 -17.71 9.70 -8.67
N LEU A 255 -17.48 8.52 -9.25
CA LEU A 255 -16.44 8.29 -10.25
C LEU A 255 -16.74 9.05 -11.56
N GLY A 256 -18.01 9.36 -11.86
CA GLY A 256 -18.43 9.96 -13.12
C GLY A 256 -18.44 8.98 -14.29
N PHE A 257 -18.49 7.67 -14.02
CA PHE A 257 -18.42 6.64 -15.06
C PHE A 257 -19.80 6.40 -15.72
N PRO A 258 -19.88 6.20 -17.06
CA PRO A 258 -21.17 6.10 -17.74
C PRO A 258 -21.99 4.88 -17.32
N GLU A 259 -23.28 5.10 -17.09
CA GLU A 259 -24.23 4.06 -16.64
C GLU A 259 -24.29 2.88 -17.62
N GLY A 260 -24.41 3.14 -18.92
CA GLY A 260 -24.48 2.09 -19.95
C GLY A 260 -23.22 1.24 -20.13
N ARG A 261 -22.13 1.55 -19.40
CA ARG A 261 -20.86 0.80 -19.42
C ARG A 261 -20.51 0.21 -18.06
N PHE A 262 -21.38 0.35 -17.06
CA PHE A 262 -21.18 -0.14 -15.70
C PHE A 262 -22.16 -1.27 -15.39
N PHE A 263 -21.63 -2.42 -15.01
CA PHE A 263 -22.38 -3.62 -14.70
C PHE A 263 -22.09 -4.08 -13.27
N PHE A 264 -23.05 -4.75 -12.66
CA PHE A 264 -22.91 -5.28 -11.31
C PHE A 264 -23.40 -6.72 -11.25
N THR A 265 -22.62 -7.60 -10.62
CA THR A 265 -23.00 -8.98 -10.33
C THR A 265 -22.99 -9.19 -8.84
N GLY A 266 -24.18 -9.34 -8.26
CA GLY A 266 -24.38 -9.61 -6.85
C GLY A 266 -24.36 -11.10 -6.54
N THR A 267 -23.59 -11.52 -5.53
CA THR A 267 -23.81 -12.83 -4.90
C THR A 267 -24.59 -12.65 -3.59
N PRO A 268 -25.49 -13.57 -3.25
CA PRO A 268 -26.37 -13.39 -2.11
C PRO A 268 -25.63 -13.48 -0.77
N ALA A 269 -26.03 -12.64 0.18
CA ALA A 269 -25.73 -12.85 1.59
C ALA A 269 -26.36 -14.16 2.10
N THR A 270 -25.83 -14.70 3.19
CA THR A 270 -26.48 -15.83 3.87
C THR A 270 -27.87 -15.43 4.37
N PRO A 271 -28.88 -16.33 4.36
CA PRO A 271 -30.23 -16.01 4.81
C PRO A 271 -30.28 -15.45 6.24
N SER A 272 -29.43 -15.97 7.13
CA SER A 272 -29.36 -15.55 8.54
C SER A 272 -28.81 -14.14 8.74
N ALA A 273 -27.95 -13.66 7.84
CA ALA A 273 -27.33 -12.33 7.95
C ALA A 273 -28.00 -11.27 7.07
N ARG A 274 -28.89 -11.67 6.15
CA ARG A 274 -29.44 -10.79 5.10
C ARG A 274 -30.11 -9.54 5.65
N GLU A 275 -30.97 -9.67 6.67
CA GLU A 275 -31.70 -8.53 7.23
C GLU A 275 -30.74 -7.51 7.87
N ALA A 276 -29.82 -7.99 8.72
CA ALA A 276 -28.82 -7.14 9.36
C ALA A 276 -27.88 -6.49 8.34
N ALA A 277 -27.51 -7.23 7.29
CA ALA A 277 -26.69 -6.72 6.19
C ALA A 277 -27.39 -5.60 5.42
N LEU A 278 -28.69 -5.75 5.09
CA LEU A 278 -29.49 -4.71 4.43
C LEU A 278 -29.61 -3.45 5.28
N LYS A 279 -29.85 -3.61 6.59
CA LYS A 279 -29.90 -2.47 7.52
C LYS A 279 -28.57 -1.75 7.64
N GLY A 280 -27.47 -2.50 7.78
CA GLY A 280 -26.12 -1.96 7.83
C GLY A 280 -25.74 -1.26 6.53
N GLU A 281 -26.12 -1.83 5.39
CA GLU A 281 -25.89 -1.23 4.08
C GLU A 281 -26.67 0.07 3.89
N ALA A 282 -27.93 0.13 4.30
CA ALA A 282 -28.73 1.36 4.24
C ALA A 282 -28.04 2.53 4.95
N ALA A 283 -27.48 2.29 6.14
CA ALA A 283 -26.73 3.30 6.87
C ALA A 283 -25.46 3.76 6.13
N VAL A 284 -24.72 2.83 5.52
CA VAL A 284 -23.50 3.18 4.77
C VAL A 284 -23.83 3.89 3.46
N ARG A 285 -24.92 3.54 2.78
CA ARG A 285 -25.40 4.29 1.61
C ARG A 285 -25.74 5.73 1.96
N SER A 286 -26.45 5.97 3.06
CA SER A 286 -26.72 7.34 3.53
C SER A 286 -25.42 8.12 3.75
N GLN A 287 -24.38 7.50 4.31
CA GLN A 287 -23.09 8.15 4.49
C GLN A 287 -22.42 8.53 3.17
N PHE A 288 -22.42 7.63 2.16
CA PHE A 288 -21.87 7.93 0.84
C PHE A 288 -22.74 8.87 0.00
N LEU A 289 -24.03 9.02 0.33
CA LEU A 289 -24.88 10.04 -0.30
C LEU A 289 -24.46 11.45 0.14
N GLU A 290 -24.09 11.60 1.42
CA GLU A 290 -23.62 12.87 1.99
C GLU A 290 -22.14 13.15 1.68
N ASP A 291 -21.32 12.10 1.62
CA ASP A 291 -19.88 12.16 1.36
C ASP A 291 -19.47 11.14 0.27
N PRO A 292 -19.71 11.47 -1.01
CA PRO A 292 -19.51 10.55 -2.14
C PRO A 292 -18.08 10.01 -2.28
N TYR A 293 -17.09 10.73 -1.74
CA TYR A 293 -15.66 10.41 -1.85
C TYR A 293 -15.07 9.84 -0.55
N GLY A 294 -15.87 9.74 0.53
CA GLY A 294 -15.42 9.24 1.84
C GLY A 294 -14.36 10.12 2.51
N CYS A 295 -14.39 11.43 2.27
CA CYS A 295 -13.42 12.39 2.77
C CYS A 295 -13.73 12.91 4.18
N LEU A 296 -14.95 12.72 4.67
CA LEU A 296 -15.45 13.31 5.90
C LEU A 296 -15.99 12.26 6.88
N GLY A 297 -16.23 12.71 8.12
CA GLY A 297 -16.97 11.96 9.13
C GLY A 297 -16.49 10.52 9.39
N SER A 298 -17.45 9.61 9.52
CA SER A 298 -17.18 8.21 9.87
C SER A 298 -16.48 7.44 8.75
N LEU A 299 -16.71 7.79 7.48
CA LEU A 299 -16.07 7.13 6.34
C LEU A 299 -14.57 7.41 6.33
N HIS A 300 -14.18 8.68 6.48
CA HIS A 300 -12.78 9.06 6.55
C HIS A 300 -12.05 8.43 7.75
N VAL A 301 -12.65 8.49 8.94
CA VAL A 301 -12.09 7.85 10.14
C VAL A 301 -11.92 6.35 9.95
N LYS A 302 -12.89 5.69 9.30
CA LYS A 302 -12.81 4.26 8.98
C LYS A 302 -11.68 3.97 7.98
N ARG A 303 -11.50 4.81 6.96
CA ARG A 303 -10.41 4.70 5.98
C ARG A 303 -9.04 4.82 6.65
N LEU A 304 -8.84 5.80 7.52
CA LEU A 304 -7.60 5.97 8.29
C LEU A 304 -7.28 4.77 9.18
N LYS A 305 -8.28 4.18 9.83
CA LYS A 305 -8.10 2.98 10.68
C LYS A 305 -7.77 1.70 9.90
N ARG A 306 -8.00 1.70 8.59
CA ARG A 306 -7.80 0.55 7.69
C ARG A 306 -6.46 0.59 6.95
N ASP A 307 -5.50 1.35 7.46
CA ASP A 307 -4.10 1.29 7.03
C ASP A 307 -3.16 1.00 8.23
N PRO A 308 -3.33 -0.16 8.90
CA PRO A 308 -2.54 -0.50 10.08
C PRO A 308 -1.03 -0.70 9.79
N PHE A 309 -0.65 -0.89 8.53
CA PHE A 309 0.72 -1.13 8.10
C PHE A 309 1.37 0.09 7.42
N HIS A 310 0.67 1.23 7.36
CA HIS A 310 1.13 2.47 6.73
C HIS A 310 1.68 2.25 5.32
N ARG A 311 0.89 1.58 4.48
CA ARG A 311 1.25 1.27 3.10
C ARG A 311 1.22 2.54 2.26
N THR A 312 2.30 2.82 1.53
CA THR A 312 2.29 3.88 0.51
C THR A 312 1.28 3.52 -0.59
N ILE A 313 0.37 4.45 -0.88
CA ILE A 313 -0.63 4.28 -1.95
C ILE A 313 0.00 4.75 -3.26
N PRO A 314 0.03 3.93 -4.33
CA PRO A 314 0.69 4.27 -5.59
C PRO A 314 -0.12 5.23 -6.47
N TYR A 315 -1.37 5.50 -6.12
CA TYR A 315 -2.27 6.32 -6.93
C TYR A 315 -2.31 7.77 -6.43
N PRO A 316 -2.42 8.77 -7.34
CA PRO A 316 -2.75 8.65 -8.77
C PRO A 316 -1.55 8.56 -9.72
N ASP A 317 -0.33 8.23 -9.26
CA ASP A 317 0.87 8.28 -10.13
C ASP A 317 0.75 7.35 -11.36
N GLY A 318 0.03 6.23 -11.23
CA GLY A 318 -0.29 5.31 -12.32
C GLY A 318 -1.48 5.68 -13.23
N CYS A 319 -2.23 6.73 -12.90
CA CYS A 319 -3.39 7.22 -13.65
C CYS A 319 -3.48 8.76 -13.56
N PRO A 320 -2.49 9.49 -14.11
CA PRO A 320 -2.36 10.93 -13.92
C PRO A 320 -3.58 11.72 -14.42
N GLU A 321 -4.33 11.19 -15.38
CA GLU A 321 -5.56 11.80 -15.90
C GLU A 321 -6.68 11.84 -14.84
N LEU A 322 -6.62 11.00 -13.79
CA LEU A 322 -7.54 11.03 -12.65
C LEU A 322 -7.03 11.86 -11.45
N LYS A 323 -5.86 12.51 -11.54
CA LYS A 323 -5.26 13.25 -10.42
C LYS A 323 -6.21 14.26 -9.76
N GLY A 324 -7.00 14.96 -10.57
CA GLY A 324 -8.01 15.90 -10.08
C GLY A 324 -9.12 15.20 -9.29
N LEU A 325 -9.61 14.06 -9.78
CA LEU A 325 -10.62 13.24 -9.08
C LEU A 325 -10.09 12.70 -7.74
N PHE A 326 -8.86 12.21 -7.69
CA PHE A 326 -8.22 11.73 -6.46
C PHE A 326 -8.05 12.81 -5.39
N SER A 327 -7.93 14.07 -5.82
CA SER A 327 -7.77 15.23 -4.93
C SER A 327 -9.11 15.87 -4.58
N TYR A 328 -10.22 15.36 -5.13
CA TYR A 328 -11.53 15.96 -4.98
C TYR A 328 -12.29 15.41 -3.76
N CYS A 329 -12.84 16.32 -2.98
CA CYS A 329 -13.73 16.04 -1.87
C CYS A 329 -14.87 17.07 -1.89
N GLY A 330 -16.05 16.63 -2.29
CA GLY A 330 -17.24 17.48 -2.35
C GLY A 330 -18.53 16.67 -2.37
N PRO A 331 -19.68 17.31 -2.06
CA PRO A 331 -20.98 16.63 -1.99
C PRO A 331 -21.60 16.40 -3.38
N VAL A 332 -21.03 16.98 -4.44
CA VAL A 332 -21.49 16.83 -5.83
C VAL A 332 -20.45 16.05 -6.64
N PRO A 333 -20.84 15.40 -7.74
CA PRO A 333 -19.88 14.74 -8.61
C PRO A 333 -18.81 15.70 -9.14
N TYR A 334 -17.58 15.20 -9.22
CA TYR A 334 -16.42 15.90 -9.78
C TYR A 334 -16.71 16.37 -11.21
N SER A 335 -16.55 17.66 -11.46
CA SER A 335 -16.88 18.31 -12.73
C SER A 335 -15.68 18.49 -13.68
N GLY A 336 -14.49 18.06 -13.28
CA GLY A 336 -13.32 18.13 -14.14
C GLY A 336 -13.35 17.10 -15.26
N HIS A 337 -12.43 17.23 -16.21
CA HIS A 337 -12.32 16.30 -17.33
C HIS A 337 -12.02 14.87 -16.84
N LEU A 338 -12.74 13.90 -17.39
CA LEU A 338 -12.56 12.48 -17.11
C LEU A 338 -12.34 11.70 -18.43
N PRO A 339 -11.49 10.66 -18.45
CA PRO A 339 -11.09 9.96 -19.68
C PRO A 339 -12.21 9.23 -20.44
N TRP A 340 -13.40 9.15 -19.86
CA TRP A 340 -14.56 8.43 -20.39
C TRP A 340 -15.74 9.35 -20.71
N THR A 341 -15.53 10.67 -20.68
CA THR A 341 -16.57 11.69 -20.90
C THR A 341 -16.61 12.24 -22.34
N GLU A 342 -16.13 11.48 -23.31
CA GLU A 342 -16.20 11.81 -24.74
C GLU A 342 -17.52 11.43 -25.40
#